data_AF-A0A6N9B642-F1
#
_entry.id   AF-A0A6N9B642-F1
#
_cell.length_a   1.000
_cell.length_b   1.000
_cell.length_c   1.000
_cell.angle_alpha   90.00
_cell.angle_beta   90.00
_cell.angle_gamma   90.00
#
_symmetry.space_group_name_H-M   'P 1'
#
loop_
_entity.id
_entity.type
_entity.pdbx_description
1 polymer ?
#
loop_
_entity_poly.entity_id
_entity_poly.type
_entity_poly.pdbx_seq_one_letter_code
_entity_poly.pdbx_strand_id
1 'polypeptide(L)'
;MLAEKNILPILWGGVLVFSALVMTLGSDLKWLFEFPESLHVPIAGFLDWIMFGFVDLFKWLFRFISRVLEWPMRGVQGFLEWLPWLTFASLATFIAWQGGGRRTGILTLVLLLYIVIVGYWYEGINTLSLVIICIPLAVLLGFTLG
;
A
#
# COMPACT_ATOMS: atom_id res chain seq x y z
N MET A 1 -18.99 -7.79 40.07
CA MET A 1 -18.07 -7.84 38.91
C MET A 1 -18.42 -8.95 37.89
N LEU A 2 -19.64 -9.49 37.83
CA LEU A 2 -20.01 -10.54 36.84
C LEU A 2 -21.21 -10.19 35.94
N ALA A 3 -21.87 -9.04 36.16
CA ALA A 3 -23.06 -8.64 35.38
C ALA A 3 -22.73 -7.86 34.09
N GLU A 4 -21.59 -7.16 34.04
CA GLU A 4 -21.22 -6.34 32.86
C GLU A 4 -20.77 -7.16 31.65
N LYS A 5 -20.27 -8.38 31.87
CA LYS A 5 -19.65 -9.20 30.81
C LYS A 5 -20.66 -9.79 29.83
N ASN A 6 -21.92 -9.99 30.24
CA ASN A 6 -22.98 -10.57 29.41
C ASN A 6 -23.74 -9.52 28.59
N ILE A 7 -23.58 -8.24 28.88
CA ILE A 7 -24.27 -7.15 28.17
C ILE A 7 -23.55 -6.84 26.84
N LEU A 8 -22.21 -6.93 26.84
CA LEU A 8 -21.37 -6.71 25.65
C LEU A 8 -21.73 -7.62 24.45
N PRO A 9 -21.81 -8.96 24.57
CA PRO A 9 -22.15 -9.82 23.42
C PRO A 9 -23.59 -9.64 22.94
N ILE A 10 -24.52 -9.24 23.82
CA ILE A 10 -25.92 -8.95 23.45
C ILE A 10 -25.99 -7.63 22.67
N LEU A 11 -25.24 -6.62 23.07
CA LEU A 11 -25.12 -5.35 22.34
C LEU A 11 -24.48 -5.55 20.96
N TRP A 12 -23.38 -6.30 20.88
CA TRP A 12 -22.74 -6.63 19.59
C TRP A 12 -23.63 -7.50 18.71
N GLY A 13 -24.36 -8.46 19.29
CA GLY A 13 -25.38 -9.23 18.58
C GLY A 13 -26.49 -8.35 18.03
N GLY A 14 -26.98 -7.38 18.83
CA GLY A 14 -27.95 -6.39 18.40
C GLY A 14 -27.43 -5.49 17.27
N VAL A 15 -26.17 -5.04 17.34
CA VAL A 15 -25.52 -4.23 16.30
C VAL A 15 -25.36 -5.02 15.00
N LEU A 16 -24.94 -6.29 15.07
CA LEU A 16 -24.80 -7.15 13.89
C LEU A 16 -26.15 -7.48 13.26
N VAL A 17 -27.17 -7.75 14.07
CA VAL A 17 -28.54 -7.99 13.59
C VAL A 17 -29.09 -6.71 12.96
N PHE A 18 -28.91 -5.55 13.59
CA PHE A 18 -29.33 -4.26 13.04
C PHE A 18 -28.62 -3.94 11.71
N SER A 19 -27.30 -4.17 11.63
CA SER A 19 -26.53 -4.01 10.40
C SER A 19 -26.98 -4.97 9.29
N ALA A 20 -27.26 -6.24 9.62
CA ALA A 20 -27.76 -7.23 8.67
C ALA A 20 -29.19 -6.90 8.21
N LEU A 21 -30.04 -6.38 9.11
CA LEU A 21 -31.40 -5.92 8.80
C LEU A 21 -31.37 -4.70 7.87
N VAL A 22 -30.46 -3.76 8.09
CA VAL A 22 -30.25 -2.59 7.22
C VAL A 22 -29.79 -3.02 5.83
N MET A 23 -28.92 -4.04 5.72
CA MET A 23 -28.50 -4.58 4.41
C MET A 23 -29.63 -5.30 3.66
N THR A 24 -30.56 -5.97 4.34
CA THR A 24 -31.66 -6.71 3.68
C THR A 24 -32.88 -5.83 3.38
N LEU A 25 -33.15 -4.79 4.18
CA LEU A 25 -34.20 -3.79 3.91
C LEU A 25 -33.76 -2.67 2.94
N GLY A 26 -32.49 -2.68 2.51
CA GLY A 26 -31.94 -1.71 1.56
C GLY A 26 -32.56 -1.74 0.16
N SER A 27 -33.40 -2.74 -0.15
CA SER A 27 -34.15 -2.78 -1.42
C SER A 27 -35.30 -1.78 -1.48
N ASP A 28 -35.93 -1.43 -0.34
CA ASP A 28 -37.10 -0.53 -0.28
C ASP A 28 -36.78 0.84 0.35
N LEU A 29 -35.63 0.99 1.01
CA LEU A 29 -35.18 2.23 1.65
C LEU A 29 -33.91 2.79 0.98
N LYS A 30 -34.00 3.08 -0.32
CA LYS A 30 -32.93 3.73 -1.11
C LYS A 30 -32.35 4.99 -0.46
N TRP A 31 -33.16 5.76 0.26
CA TRP A 31 -32.74 7.00 0.93
C TRP A 31 -31.70 6.81 2.07
N LEU A 32 -31.51 5.58 2.55
CA LEU A 32 -30.54 5.26 3.61
C LEU A 32 -29.16 4.89 3.05
N PHE A 33 -29.10 4.54 1.76
CA PHE A 33 -27.89 4.12 1.04
C PHE A 33 -27.47 5.13 -0.03
N GLU A 34 -28.42 5.81 -0.65
CA GLU A 34 -28.20 6.96 -1.52
C GLU A 34 -28.26 8.22 -0.67
N PHE A 35 -27.12 8.91 -0.52
CA PHE A 35 -27.04 10.21 0.12
C PHE A 35 -28.06 11.15 -0.57
N PRO A 36 -29.06 11.71 0.13
CA PRO A 36 -30.14 12.44 -0.51
C PRO A 36 -29.59 13.65 -1.27
N GLU A 37 -29.86 13.71 -2.58
CA GLU A 37 -29.30 14.73 -3.48
C GLU A 37 -29.70 16.17 -3.08
N SER A 38 -30.71 16.34 -2.23
CA SER A 38 -31.16 17.63 -1.69
C SER A 38 -30.25 18.18 -0.58
N LEU A 39 -29.34 17.37 -0.04
CA LEU A 39 -28.31 17.80 0.91
C LEU A 39 -26.94 17.98 0.23
N HIS A 40 -26.89 18.09 -1.10
CA HIS A 40 -25.76 18.71 -1.80
C HIS A 40 -25.74 20.19 -1.44
N VAL A 41 -25.13 20.52 -0.31
CA VAL A 41 -24.82 21.90 0.03
C VAL A 41 -23.99 22.47 -1.12
N PRO A 42 -24.30 23.66 -1.65
CA PRO A 42 -23.61 24.28 -2.79
C PRO A 42 -22.15 24.71 -2.49
N ILE A 43 -21.49 24.02 -1.56
CA ILE A 43 -20.04 24.03 -1.34
C ILE A 43 -19.34 23.23 -2.45
N ALA A 44 -20.03 22.25 -3.05
CA ALA A 44 -19.48 21.42 -4.12
C ALA A 44 -18.92 22.25 -5.28
N GLY A 45 -19.66 23.22 -5.83
CA GLY A 45 -19.17 24.05 -6.94
C GLY A 45 -17.93 24.90 -6.61
N PHE A 46 -17.79 25.36 -5.36
CA PHE A 46 -16.59 26.07 -4.90
C PHE A 46 -15.40 25.12 -4.70
N LEU A 47 -15.64 23.94 -4.11
CA LEU A 47 -14.62 22.90 -3.97
C LEU A 47 -14.16 22.38 -5.32
N ASP A 48 -15.07 22.20 -6.26
CA ASP A 48 -14.78 21.78 -7.63
C ASP A 48 -13.90 22.82 -8.33
N TRP A 49 -14.24 24.11 -8.23
CA TRP A 49 -13.43 25.19 -8.81
C TRP A 49 -12.02 25.24 -8.20
N ILE A 50 -11.88 25.15 -6.88
CA ILE A 50 -10.59 25.07 -6.21
C ILE A 50 -9.82 23.81 -6.61
N MET A 51 -10.49 22.65 -6.64
CA MET A 51 -9.86 21.37 -7.02
C MET A 51 -9.37 21.41 -8.46
N PHE A 52 -10.16 21.88 -9.42
CA PHE A 52 -9.72 21.97 -10.81
C PHE A 52 -8.57 22.96 -10.97
N GLY A 53 -8.63 24.13 -10.32
CA GLY A 53 -7.53 25.08 -10.32
C GLY A 53 -6.24 24.53 -9.70
N PHE A 54 -6.35 23.84 -8.55
CA PHE A 54 -5.21 23.21 -7.87
C PHE A 54 -4.65 22.06 -8.70
N VAL A 55 -5.50 21.15 -9.19
CA VAL A 55 -5.08 20.01 -10.00
C VAL A 55 -4.42 20.49 -11.28
N ASP A 56 -4.97 21.44 -12.02
CA ASP A 56 -4.33 21.90 -13.27
C ASP A 56 -2.99 22.60 -13.03
N LEU A 57 -2.85 23.36 -11.93
CA LEU A 57 -1.58 23.97 -11.54
C LEU A 57 -0.52 22.91 -11.22
N PHE A 58 -0.89 21.87 -10.46
CA PHE A 58 0.04 20.83 -10.02
C PHE A 58 0.14 19.63 -10.97
N LYS A 59 -0.73 19.50 -11.99
CA LYS A 59 -0.77 18.37 -12.93
C LYS A 59 0.56 18.18 -13.63
N TRP A 60 1.21 19.28 -14.01
CA TRP A 60 2.53 19.26 -14.60
C TRP A 60 3.58 18.75 -13.60
N LEU A 61 3.55 19.23 -12.34
CA LEU A 61 4.45 18.78 -11.29
C LEU A 61 4.26 17.29 -10.97
N PHE A 62 3.04 16.83 -10.73
CA PHE A 62 2.75 15.42 -10.47
C PHE A 62 3.20 14.53 -11.61
N ARG A 63 2.90 14.91 -12.87
CA ARG A 63 3.36 14.16 -14.05
C ARG A 63 4.86 14.21 -14.24
N PHE A 64 5.51 15.29 -13.82
CA PHE A 64 6.97 15.40 -13.84
C PHE A 64 7.57 14.44 -12.82
N ILE A 65 7.12 14.48 -11.56
CA ILE A 65 7.57 13.58 -10.49
C ILE A 65 7.34 12.12 -10.88
N SER A 66 6.16 11.76 -11.40
CA SER A 66 5.88 10.39 -11.86
C SER A 66 6.87 9.94 -12.93
N ARG A 67 7.12 10.76 -13.96
CA ARG A 67 8.10 10.40 -15.01
C ARG A 67 9.53 10.29 -14.48
N VAL A 68 9.91 11.19 -13.57
CA VAL A 68 11.24 11.17 -12.94
C VAL A 68 11.41 9.94 -12.07
N LEU A 69 10.35 9.44 -11.41
CA LEU A 69 10.39 8.24 -10.57
C LEU A 69 10.26 6.94 -11.39
N GLU A 70 9.51 6.97 -12.48
CA GLU A 70 9.35 5.83 -13.40
C GLU A 70 10.66 5.44 -14.07
N TRP A 71 11.50 6.42 -14.43
CA TRP A 71 12.79 6.17 -15.07
C TRP A 71 13.74 5.29 -14.22
N PRO A 72 14.06 5.64 -12.96
CA PRO A 72 14.87 4.79 -12.10
C PRO A 72 14.13 3.50 -11.70
N MET A 73 12.80 3.51 -11.53
CA MET A 73 12.02 2.29 -11.25
C MET A 73 12.23 1.23 -12.32
N ARG A 74 12.02 1.59 -13.59
CA ARG A 74 12.22 0.65 -14.70
C ARG A 74 13.68 0.25 -14.85
N GLY A 75 14.62 1.16 -14.57
CA GLY A 75 16.05 0.86 -14.57
C GLY A 75 16.42 -0.21 -13.54
N VAL A 76 15.98 -0.05 -12.29
CA VAL A 76 16.25 -1.00 -11.20
C VAL A 76 15.52 -2.33 -11.43
N GLN A 77 14.24 -2.29 -11.82
CA GLN A 77 13.47 -3.49 -12.16
C GLN A 77 14.16 -4.27 -13.28
N GLY A 78 14.50 -3.60 -14.39
CA GLY A 78 15.18 -4.24 -15.51
C GLY A 78 16.55 -4.80 -15.14
N PHE A 79 17.29 -4.13 -14.26
CA PHE A 79 18.57 -4.64 -13.75
C PHE A 79 18.40 -5.89 -12.88
N LEU A 80 17.42 -5.90 -11.97
CA LEU A 80 17.13 -7.05 -11.11
C LEU A 80 16.57 -8.24 -11.90
N GLU A 81 15.70 -7.99 -12.88
CA GLU A 81 15.12 -9.02 -13.75
C GLU A 81 16.15 -9.61 -14.72
N TRP A 82 17.14 -8.82 -15.14
CA TRP A 82 18.21 -9.29 -15.99
C TRP A 82 19.13 -10.30 -15.28
N LEU A 83 19.21 -10.25 -13.94
CA LEU A 83 19.96 -11.25 -13.16
C LEU A 83 19.15 -12.55 -13.05
N PRO A 84 19.75 -13.72 -13.35
CA PRO A 84 19.15 -15.01 -13.03
C PRO A 84 18.85 -15.09 -11.53
N TRP A 85 17.69 -15.65 -11.17
CA TRP A 85 17.24 -15.71 -9.77
C TRP A 85 18.24 -16.41 -8.83
N LEU A 86 18.99 -17.40 -9.34
CA LEU A 86 20.07 -18.05 -8.58
C LEU A 86 21.18 -17.05 -8.21
N THR A 87 21.57 -16.20 -9.14
CA THR A 87 22.62 -15.20 -8.95
C THR A 87 22.17 -14.15 -7.93
N PHE A 88 20.93 -13.67 -8.05
CA PHE A 88 20.38 -12.74 -7.06
C PHE A 88 20.26 -13.38 -5.67
N ALA A 89 19.73 -14.60 -5.58
CA ALA A 89 19.55 -15.29 -4.30
C ALA A 89 20.89 -15.56 -3.59
N SER A 90 21.89 -16.04 -4.32
CA SER A 90 23.24 -16.27 -3.78
C SER A 90 23.91 -14.97 -3.32
N LEU A 91 23.78 -13.88 -4.08
CA LEU A 91 24.31 -12.57 -3.69
C LEU A 91 23.61 -12.03 -2.44
N ALA A 92 22.27 -12.08 -2.39
CA ALA A 92 21.49 -11.64 -1.24
C ALA A 92 21.83 -12.45 0.03
N THR A 93 21.97 -13.77 -0.10
CA THR A 93 22.42 -14.64 0.99
C THR A 93 23.83 -14.30 1.45
N PHE A 94 24.75 -13.99 0.54
CA PHE A 94 26.11 -13.61 0.89
C PHE A 94 26.16 -12.28 1.67
N ILE A 95 25.40 -11.28 1.23
CA ILE A 95 25.27 -9.99 1.92
C ILE A 95 24.67 -10.19 3.33
N ALA A 96 23.60 -10.97 3.43
CA ALA A 96 22.98 -11.30 4.72
C ALA A 96 23.96 -12.01 5.66
N TRP A 97 24.73 -12.97 5.13
CA TRP A 97 25.75 -13.69 5.89
C TRP A 97 26.82 -12.77 6.48
N GLN A 98 27.22 -11.74 5.74
CA GLN A 98 28.22 -10.78 6.19
C GLN A 98 27.71 -9.82 7.28
N GLY A 99 26.42 -9.46 7.25
CA GLY A 99 25.82 -8.57 8.25
C GLY A 99 25.39 -9.26 9.55
N GLY A 100 24.88 -10.50 9.49
CA GLY A 100 24.28 -11.18 10.64
C GLY A 100 24.84 -12.59 10.93
N GLY A 101 25.90 -13.01 10.26
CA GLY A 101 26.53 -14.31 10.43
C GLY A 101 25.73 -15.49 9.85
N ARG A 102 26.21 -16.72 10.09
CA ARG A 102 25.72 -17.95 9.40
C ARG A 102 24.22 -18.20 9.53
N ARG A 103 23.61 -17.86 10.67
CA ARG A 103 22.17 -18.05 10.91
C ARG A 103 21.31 -17.20 9.98
N THR A 104 21.69 -15.93 9.78
CA THR A 104 20.93 -15.01 8.91
C THR A 104 21.07 -15.36 7.44
N GLY A 105 22.25 -15.77 6.98
CA GLY A 105 22.45 -16.21 5.59
C GLY A 105 21.55 -17.40 5.21
N ILE A 106 21.50 -18.45 6.05
CA ILE A 106 20.62 -19.61 5.81
C ILE A 106 19.15 -19.19 5.80
N LEU A 107 18.74 -18.35 6.75
CA LEU A 107 17.37 -17.84 6.83
C LEU A 107 17.00 -17.08 5.55
N THR A 108 17.83 -16.14 5.10
CA THR A 108 17.61 -15.39 3.85
C THR A 108 17.49 -16.31 2.64
N LEU A 109 18.35 -17.33 2.53
CA LEU A 109 18.30 -18.31 1.44
C LEU A 109 16.97 -19.08 1.43
N VAL A 110 16.51 -19.54 2.60
CA VAL A 110 15.25 -20.27 2.74
C VAL A 110 14.05 -19.38 2.40
N LEU A 111 14.03 -18.12 2.86
CA LEU A 111 12.94 -17.20 2.53
C LEU A 111 12.90 -16.86 1.04
N LEU A 112 14.04 -16.62 0.40
CA LEU A 112 14.09 -16.36 -1.04
C LEU A 112 13.63 -17.57 -1.85
N LEU A 113 14.07 -18.78 -1.49
CA LEU A 113 13.58 -20.01 -2.11
C LEU A 113 12.07 -20.18 -1.92
N TYR A 114 11.54 -19.88 -0.74
CA TYR A 114 10.11 -19.93 -0.49
C TYR A 114 9.33 -19.02 -1.44
N ILE A 115 9.77 -17.77 -1.63
CA ILE A 115 9.13 -16.82 -2.57
C ILE A 115 9.17 -17.36 -4.01
N VAL A 116 10.30 -17.92 -4.45
CA VAL A 116 10.44 -18.51 -5.79
C VAL A 116 9.51 -19.71 -5.97
N ILE A 117 9.40 -20.60 -4.98
CA ILE A 117 8.53 -21.78 -5.03
C ILE A 117 7.06 -21.38 -5.11
N VAL A 118 6.65 -20.34 -4.39
CA VAL A 118 5.28 -19.82 -4.44
C VAL A 118 4.99 -19.10 -5.76
N GLY A 119 6.03 -18.64 -6.48
CA GLY A 119 5.91 -18.00 -7.78
C GLY A 119 5.77 -16.47 -7.74
N TYR A 120 5.93 -15.83 -6.58
CA TYR A 120 5.84 -14.36 -6.42
C TYR A 120 7.17 -13.64 -6.63
N TRP A 121 8.02 -14.15 -7.52
CA TRP A 121 9.34 -13.59 -7.77
C TRP A 121 9.28 -12.17 -8.34
N TYR A 122 8.42 -11.95 -9.34
CA TYR A 122 8.29 -10.66 -10.03
C TYR A 122 7.71 -9.57 -9.12
N GLU A 123 6.73 -9.94 -8.31
CA GLU A 123 6.10 -9.13 -7.28
C GLU A 123 7.12 -8.76 -6.21
N GLY A 124 7.99 -9.72 -5.84
CA GLY A 124 9.15 -9.49 -4.98
C GLY A 124 10.11 -8.44 -5.55
N ILE A 125 10.50 -8.57 -6.82
CA ILE A 125 11.37 -7.59 -7.50
C ILE A 125 10.72 -6.19 -7.52
N ASN A 126 9.41 -6.09 -7.74
CA ASN A 126 8.71 -4.80 -7.71
C ASN A 126 8.81 -4.11 -6.35
N THR A 127 8.61 -4.85 -5.27
CA THR A 127 8.75 -4.29 -3.91
C THR A 127 10.20 -3.91 -3.59
N LEU A 128 11.17 -4.75 -3.96
CA LEU A 128 12.60 -4.46 -3.79
C LEU A 128 13.03 -3.22 -4.58
N SER A 129 12.55 -3.08 -5.80
CA SER A 129 12.86 -1.94 -6.67
C SER A 129 12.33 -0.63 -6.07
N LEU A 130 11.11 -0.65 -5.54
CA LEU A 130 10.55 0.49 -4.81
C LEU A 130 11.42 0.84 -3.59
N VAL A 131 11.81 -0.14 -2.78
CA VAL A 131 12.66 0.09 -1.61
C VAL A 131 14.03 0.67 -2.01
N ILE A 132 14.69 0.12 -3.03
CA ILE A 132 15.99 0.60 -3.51
C ILE A 132 15.93 2.06 -3.96
N ILE A 133 14.81 2.52 -4.50
CA ILE A 133 14.62 3.91 -4.95
C ILE A 133 14.20 4.81 -3.80
N CYS A 134 13.32 4.33 -2.93
CA CYS A 134 12.84 5.09 -1.77
C CYS A 134 13.97 5.41 -0.79
N ILE A 135 14.93 4.50 -0.55
CA ILE A 135 16.03 4.73 0.40
C ILE A 135 16.87 5.97 0.05
N PRO A 136 17.48 6.11 -1.15
CA PRO A 136 18.28 7.29 -1.47
C PRO A 136 17.46 8.57 -1.51
N LEU A 137 16.20 8.50 -1.97
CA LEU A 137 15.26 9.63 -1.91
C LEU A 137 14.98 10.08 -0.48
N ALA A 138 14.69 9.14 0.42
CA ALA A 138 14.43 9.41 1.84
C ALA A 138 15.68 9.96 2.54
N VAL A 139 16.85 9.41 2.25
CA VAL A 139 18.13 9.89 2.77
C VAL A 139 18.41 11.32 2.29
N LEU A 140 18.23 11.60 0.99
CA LEU A 140 18.42 12.93 0.43
C LEU A 140 17.45 13.94 1.05
N LEU A 141 16.17 13.60 1.12
CA LEU A 141 15.17 14.47 1.74
C LEU A 141 15.45 14.68 3.23
N GLY A 142 15.84 13.62 3.94
CA GLY A 142 16.23 13.68 5.35
C GLY A 142 17.41 14.61 5.58
N PHE A 143 18.44 14.55 4.74
CA PHE A 143 19.58 15.48 4.79
C PHE A 143 19.23 16.91 4.37
N THR A 144 18.23 17.12 3.50
CA THR A 144 17.81 18.49 3.13
C THR A 144 16.92 19.17 4.16
N LEU A 145 16.18 18.40 4.96
CA LEU A 145 15.22 18.91 5.94
C LEU A 145 15.77 18.95 7.37
N GLY A 146 16.74 18.09 7.70
CA GLY A 146 17.40 18.03 9.01
C GLY A 146 18.64 18.92 9.07
#